data_AF-A0A3S8UJD7-F1
#
_entry.id   AF-A0A3S8UJD7-F1
#
_cell.length_a   1.000
_cell.length_b   1.000
_cell.length_c   1.000
_cell.angle_alpha   90.00
_cell.angle_beta   90.00
_cell.angle_gamma   90.00
#
_symmetry.space_group_name_H-M   'P 1'
#
loop_
_entity.id
_entity.type
_entity.pdbx_description
1 polymer ?
#
loop_
_entity_poly.entity_id
_entity_poly.type
_entity_poly.pdbx_seq_one_letter_code
_entity_poly.pdbx_strand_id
1 'polypeptide(L)'
;MSFDEYLVLLEQLKNESGYDVFMSTNYSEPFTLIEEISSITKKHFEDSIQMMVLIGDKKDFGFAGVRQGAVNRQDKVGFVRVVYGGEDEHAIGASVLAGDRSEAEQKISRITNKLLKKIAHKGVMSSAGDGKHVNDRYHWTDGALSSGKNWHLFFNTGVRKPLNASPGYVPKLLP
;
A
#
# COMPACT_ATOMS: atom_id res chain seq x y z
N MET A 1 5.28 2.70 6.50
CA MET A 1 4.41 1.66 7.04
C MET A 1 5.32 0.50 7.39
N SER A 2 5.33 0.02 8.63
CA SER A 2 5.99 -1.24 8.97
C SER A 2 5.21 -2.43 8.39
N PHE A 3 5.81 -3.62 8.41
CA PHE A 3 5.12 -4.83 7.95
C PHE A 3 3.88 -5.14 8.79
N ASP A 4 3.97 -4.96 10.11
CA ASP A 4 2.84 -5.17 11.01
C ASP A 4 1.70 -4.18 10.73
N GLU A 5 2.02 -2.91 10.48
CA GLU A 5 1.02 -1.91 10.08
C GLU A 5 0.36 -2.28 8.74
N TYR A 6 1.11 -2.89 7.82
CA TYR A 6 0.56 -3.40 6.56
C TYR A 6 -0.40 -4.57 6.77
N LEU A 7 -0.07 -5.53 7.62
CA LEU A 7 -0.97 -6.64 7.95
C LEU A 7 -2.26 -6.11 8.60
N VAL A 8 -2.14 -5.16 9.52
CA VAL A 8 -3.30 -4.49 10.14
C VAL A 8 -4.14 -3.76 9.10
N LEU A 9 -3.51 -3.04 8.16
CA LEU A 9 -4.24 -2.38 7.06
C LEU A 9 -4.97 -3.40 6.20
N LEU A 10 -4.31 -4.50 5.81
CA LEU A 10 -4.87 -5.52 4.94
C LEU A 10 -6.05 -6.24 5.61
N GLU A 11 -5.92 -6.55 6.91
CA GLU A 11 -7.00 -7.09 7.75
C GLU A 11 -8.19 -6.12 7.83
N GLN A 12 -7.94 -4.83 8.05
CA GLN A 12 -8.99 -3.81 8.06
C GLN A 12 -9.65 -3.65 6.69
N LEU A 13 -8.89 -3.74 5.61
CA LEU A 13 -9.44 -3.69 4.25
C LEU A 13 -10.34 -4.90 3.98
N LYS A 14 -9.89 -6.12 4.32
CA LYS A 14 -10.70 -7.34 4.24
C LYS A 14 -12.02 -7.17 5.00
N ASN A 15 -11.94 -6.73 6.27
CA ASN A 15 -13.09 -6.61 7.15
C ASN A 15 -14.06 -5.48 6.78
N GLU A 16 -13.58 -4.28 6.44
CA GLU A 16 -14.46 -3.15 6.07
C GLU A 16 -15.02 -3.28 4.64
N SER A 17 -14.33 -3.99 3.74
CA SER A 17 -14.80 -4.18 2.36
C SER A 17 -15.67 -5.42 2.19
N GLY A 18 -15.52 -6.45 3.03
CA GLY A 18 -16.14 -7.77 2.85
C GLY A 18 -15.55 -8.56 1.68
N TYR A 19 -14.40 -8.14 1.15
CA TYR A 19 -13.67 -8.84 0.10
C TYR A 19 -12.71 -9.86 0.67
N ASP A 20 -12.30 -10.79 -0.19
CA ASP A 20 -11.35 -11.85 0.12
C ASP A 20 -9.93 -11.44 -0.32
N VAL A 21 -8.94 -12.00 0.36
CA VAL A 21 -7.52 -11.76 0.08
C VAL A 21 -6.92 -12.99 -0.56
N PHE A 22 -6.26 -12.80 -1.70
CA PHE A 22 -5.60 -13.86 -2.46
C PHE A 22 -4.11 -13.57 -2.58
N MET A 23 -3.29 -14.60 -2.51
CA MET A 23 -1.83 -14.47 -2.59
C MET A 23 -1.25 -15.48 -3.57
N SER A 24 -0.26 -15.07 -4.35
CA SER A 24 0.67 -15.97 -5.03
C SER A 24 2.10 -15.56 -4.70
N THR A 25 2.97 -16.53 -4.44
CA THR A 25 4.34 -16.26 -4.03
C THR A 25 5.27 -15.98 -5.22
N ASN A 26 4.96 -16.50 -6.42
CA ASN A 26 5.79 -16.38 -7.62
C ASN A 26 5.00 -16.68 -8.91
N TYR A 27 5.60 -16.43 -10.08
CA TYR A 27 4.91 -16.64 -11.37
C TYR A 27 4.48 -18.08 -11.66
N SER A 28 5.10 -19.08 -11.03
CA SER A 28 4.78 -20.49 -11.24
C SER A 28 3.67 -21.00 -10.33
N GLU A 29 3.34 -20.28 -9.28
CA GLU A 29 2.31 -20.66 -8.31
C GLU A 29 0.96 -19.96 -8.59
N PRO A 30 -0.16 -20.67 -8.39
CA PRO A 30 -1.48 -20.07 -8.50
C PRO A 30 -1.77 -19.14 -7.31
N PHE A 31 -2.79 -18.30 -7.46
CA PHE A 31 -3.33 -17.55 -6.34
C PHE A 31 -4.09 -18.48 -5.38
N THR A 32 -3.87 -18.32 -4.09
CA THR A 32 -4.57 -19.03 -3.01
C THR A 32 -5.31 -18.05 -2.12
N LEU A 33 -6.48 -18.47 -1.62
CA LEU A 33 -7.24 -17.69 -0.65
C LEU A 33 -6.50 -17.67 0.69
N ILE A 34 -6.39 -16.49 1.29
CA ILE A 34 -5.80 -16.27 2.60
C ILE A 34 -6.92 -16.13 3.64
N GLU A 35 -7.11 -17.20 4.40
CA GLU A 35 -8.09 -17.24 5.49
C GLU A 35 -7.65 -16.36 6.66
N GLU A 36 -6.37 -16.46 7.05
CA GLU A 36 -5.78 -15.68 8.15
C GLU A 36 -4.66 -14.78 7.63
N ILE A 37 -4.81 -13.45 7.75
CA ILE A 37 -3.80 -12.48 7.26
C ILE A 37 -2.46 -12.62 7.99
N SER A 38 -2.49 -13.08 9.25
CA SER A 38 -1.30 -13.41 10.04
C SER A 38 -0.40 -14.48 9.40
N SER A 39 -0.92 -15.29 8.47
CA SER A 39 -0.12 -16.27 7.71
C SER A 39 0.83 -15.60 6.71
N ILE A 40 0.59 -14.34 6.34
CA ILE A 40 1.47 -13.59 5.46
C ILE A 40 2.67 -13.10 6.27
N THR A 41 3.85 -13.67 5.98
CA THR A 41 5.10 -13.29 6.63
C THR A 41 5.94 -12.31 5.79
N LYS A 42 6.79 -11.52 6.45
CA LYS A 42 7.73 -10.60 5.78
C LYS A 42 8.66 -11.35 4.82
N LYS A 43 9.04 -12.57 5.18
CA LYS A 43 9.89 -13.46 4.38
C LYS A 43 9.32 -13.71 2.98
N HIS A 44 8.00 -13.80 2.81
CA HIS A 44 7.40 -13.96 1.48
C HIS A 44 7.74 -12.79 0.53
N PHE A 45 7.82 -11.56 1.06
CA PHE A 45 8.18 -10.37 0.29
C PHE A 45 9.69 -10.26 0.06
N GLU A 46 10.51 -10.76 0.99
CA GLU A 46 11.97 -10.77 0.88
C GLU A 46 12.48 -11.84 -0.10
N ASP A 47 11.85 -13.02 -0.11
CA ASP A 47 12.25 -14.16 -0.91
C ASP A 47 11.82 -14.05 -2.38
N SER A 48 10.79 -13.24 -2.68
CA SER A 48 10.24 -13.13 -4.03
C SER A 48 9.75 -11.73 -4.38
N ILE A 49 10.49 -11.07 -5.27
CA ILE A 49 10.05 -9.82 -5.93
C ILE A 49 8.79 -10.01 -6.78
N GLN A 50 8.41 -11.26 -7.06
CA GLN A 50 7.28 -11.63 -7.91
C GLN A 50 6.03 -11.94 -7.10
N MET A 51 6.09 -11.87 -5.77
CA MET A 51 4.94 -12.05 -4.91
C MET A 51 3.83 -11.05 -5.27
N MET A 52 2.59 -11.53 -5.26
CA MET A 52 1.42 -10.71 -5.50
C MET A 52 0.32 -11.05 -4.50
N VAL A 53 -0.22 -10.01 -3.87
CA VAL A 53 -1.43 -10.09 -3.06
C VAL A 53 -2.52 -9.27 -3.75
N LEU A 54 -3.70 -9.86 -3.87
CA LEU A 54 -4.90 -9.28 -4.47
C LEU A 54 -6.01 -9.25 -3.42
N ILE A 55 -6.84 -8.21 -3.44
CA ILE A 55 -8.10 -8.15 -2.69
C ILE A 55 -9.27 -7.94 -3.65
N GLY A 56 -10.33 -8.72 -3.52
CA GLY A 56 -11.51 -8.65 -4.39
C GLY A 56 -12.59 -9.64 -4.01
N ASP A 57 -13.71 -9.63 -4.73
CA ASP A 57 -14.82 -10.57 -4.47
C ASP A 57 -14.42 -11.98 -4.94
N LYS A 58 -14.64 -12.98 -4.09
CA LYS A 58 -14.40 -14.39 -4.43
C LYS A 58 -15.24 -14.88 -5.60
N LYS A 59 -16.40 -14.26 -5.88
CA LYS A 59 -17.22 -14.57 -7.06
C LYS A 59 -16.51 -14.22 -8.37
N ASP A 60 -15.66 -13.20 -8.35
CA ASP A 60 -14.92 -12.73 -9.51
C ASP A 60 -13.58 -13.49 -9.68
N PHE A 61 -13.25 -14.40 -8.76
CA PHE A 61 -12.01 -15.20 -8.76
C PHE A 61 -12.08 -16.37 -9.77
N GLY A 62 -12.16 -16.03 -11.05
CA GLY A 62 -12.30 -16.99 -12.16
C GLY A 62 -11.01 -17.72 -12.58
N PHE A 63 -9.87 -17.41 -11.96
CA PHE A 63 -8.54 -17.94 -12.33
C PHE A 63 -7.95 -18.86 -11.24
N ALA A 64 -8.82 -19.54 -10.49
CA ALA A 64 -8.41 -20.54 -9.49
C ALA A 64 -7.55 -21.64 -10.14
N GLY A 65 -6.40 -21.94 -9.53
CA GLY A 65 -5.45 -22.95 -10.03
C GLY A 65 -4.61 -22.53 -11.24
N VAL A 66 -4.86 -21.35 -11.82
CA VAL A 66 -4.04 -20.79 -12.90
C VAL A 66 -2.78 -20.18 -12.29
N ARG A 67 -1.61 -20.55 -12.83
CA ARG A 67 -0.31 -19.99 -12.41
C ARG A 67 -0.31 -18.48 -12.59
N GLN A 68 0.24 -17.72 -11.64
CA GLN A 68 0.24 -16.26 -11.68
C GLN A 68 0.74 -15.69 -13.01
N GLY A 69 1.80 -16.27 -13.60
CA GLY A 69 2.37 -15.81 -14.86
C GLY A 69 1.45 -15.95 -16.08
N ALA A 70 0.40 -16.77 -15.99
CA ALA A 70 -0.61 -16.96 -17.03
C ALA A 70 -1.89 -16.14 -16.77
N VAL A 71 -2.05 -15.52 -15.59
CA VAL A 71 -3.20 -14.67 -15.26
C VAL A 71 -2.98 -13.28 -15.87
N ASN A 72 -3.80 -12.95 -16.87
CA ASN A 72 -3.68 -11.71 -17.60
C ASN A 72 -4.31 -10.53 -16.85
N ARG A 73 -4.11 -9.33 -17.39
CA ARG A 73 -4.69 -8.11 -16.81
C ARG A 73 -6.22 -8.13 -16.84
N GLN A 74 -6.85 -8.68 -17.88
CA GLN A 74 -8.31 -8.77 -17.95
C GLN A 74 -8.90 -9.67 -16.86
N ASP A 75 -8.19 -10.73 -16.49
CA ASP A 75 -8.65 -11.66 -15.45
C ASP A 75 -8.62 -11.05 -14.05
N LYS A 76 -7.81 -9.99 -13.85
CA LYS A 76 -7.66 -9.27 -12.58
C LYS A 76 -8.58 -8.06 -12.46
N VAL A 77 -9.51 -7.88 -13.40
CA VAL A 77 -10.55 -6.84 -13.30
C VAL A 77 -11.40 -7.10 -12.06
N GLY A 78 -11.70 -6.06 -11.27
CA GLY A 78 -12.38 -6.21 -9.99
C GLY A 78 -11.48 -6.58 -8.81
N PHE A 79 -10.17 -6.75 -9.02
CA PHE A 79 -9.19 -6.98 -7.96
C PHE A 79 -8.27 -5.78 -7.78
N VAL A 80 -7.95 -5.48 -6.53
CA VAL A 80 -6.93 -4.49 -6.17
C VAL A 80 -5.67 -5.22 -5.75
N ARG A 81 -4.56 -4.92 -6.41
CA ARG A 81 -3.24 -5.36 -5.96
C ARG A 81 -2.86 -4.58 -4.72
N VAL A 82 -2.49 -5.29 -3.66
CA VAL A 82 -2.06 -4.74 -2.37
C VAL A 82 -0.66 -5.27 -2.10
N VAL A 83 0.39 -4.48 -2.30
CA VAL A 83 1.76 -4.94 -2.07
C VAL A 83 2.36 -4.18 -0.90
N TYR A 84 3.05 -4.88 0.00
CA TYR A 84 3.90 -4.27 1.01
C TYR A 84 5.25 -3.90 0.40
N GLY A 85 5.67 -2.65 0.59
CA GLY A 85 6.98 -2.21 0.18
C GLY A 85 7.16 -2.05 -1.34
N GLY A 86 8.37 -1.64 -1.71
CA GLY A 86 8.79 -1.26 -3.05
C GLY A 86 10.30 -0.99 -3.02
N GLU A 87 10.76 0.15 -3.53
CA GLU A 87 12.17 0.55 -3.32
C GLU A 87 12.49 0.91 -1.84
N ASP A 88 11.48 0.95 -0.95
CA ASP A 88 11.68 1.18 0.48
C ASP A 88 10.54 0.56 1.32
N GLU A 89 10.88 -0.44 2.13
CA GLU A 89 9.94 -1.14 3.01
C GLU A 89 9.33 -0.27 4.11
N HIS A 90 9.89 0.90 4.43
CA HIS A 90 9.40 1.72 5.54
C HIS A 90 8.41 2.83 5.12
N ALA A 91 8.13 3.01 3.83
CA ALA A 91 7.32 4.13 3.34
C ALA A 91 5.86 3.76 3.08
N ILE A 92 4.90 4.62 3.47
CA ILE A 92 3.47 4.41 3.16
C ILE A 92 3.22 4.36 1.65
N GLY A 93 3.86 5.24 0.87
CA GLY A 93 3.74 5.24 -0.59
C GLY A 93 4.54 4.15 -1.30
N ALA A 94 5.30 3.32 -0.57
CA ALA A 94 5.91 2.13 -1.16
C ALA A 94 4.89 1.00 -1.29
N SER A 95 3.89 0.94 -0.40
CA SER A 95 2.82 -0.02 -0.55
C SER A 95 1.92 0.38 -1.73
N VAL A 96 1.79 -0.52 -2.69
CA VAL A 96 0.99 -0.27 -3.90
C VAL A 96 -0.41 -0.78 -3.68
N LEU A 97 -1.39 0.12 -3.79
CA LEU A 97 -2.81 -0.20 -3.95
C LEU A 97 -3.21 0.16 -5.37
N ALA A 98 -3.14 -0.82 -6.27
CA ALA A 98 -3.40 -0.61 -7.68
C ALA A 98 -4.48 -1.56 -8.16
N GLY A 99 -5.64 -1.01 -8.51
CA GLY A 99 -6.69 -1.72 -9.21
C GLY A 99 -6.91 -1.16 -10.62
N ASP A 100 -7.98 -1.63 -11.24
CA ASP A 100 -8.59 -1.00 -12.41
C ASP A 100 -9.52 0.16 -11.97
N ARG A 101 -10.54 0.54 -12.77
CA ARG A 101 -11.56 1.53 -12.36
C ARG A 101 -12.85 0.88 -11.85
N SER A 102 -12.80 -0.39 -11.44
CA SER A 102 -13.96 -1.14 -10.97
C SER A 102 -14.53 -0.57 -9.67
N GLU A 103 -15.73 -1.01 -9.31
CA GLU A 103 -16.34 -0.68 -8.03
C GLU A 103 -15.50 -1.16 -6.84
N ALA A 104 -14.81 -2.30 -6.99
CA ALA A 104 -13.92 -2.84 -5.97
C ALA A 104 -12.73 -1.91 -5.71
N GLU A 105 -12.11 -1.38 -6.78
CA GLU A 105 -11.02 -0.39 -6.66
C GLU A 105 -11.50 0.89 -5.98
N GLN A 106 -12.64 1.42 -6.40
CA GLN A 106 -13.21 2.62 -5.79
C GLN A 106 -13.55 2.43 -4.31
N LYS A 107 -14.09 1.25 -3.94
CA LYS A 107 -14.44 0.91 -2.57
C LYS A 107 -13.20 0.76 -1.70
N ILE A 108 -12.21 -0.02 -2.16
CA ILE A 108 -10.93 -0.19 -1.46
C ILE A 108 -10.22 1.15 -1.31
N SER A 109 -10.11 1.94 -2.38
CA SER A 109 -9.53 3.28 -2.34
C SER A 109 -10.20 4.16 -1.29
N ARG A 110 -11.54 4.18 -1.23
CA ARG A 110 -12.28 4.93 -0.21
C ARG A 110 -11.96 4.47 1.22
N ILE A 111 -11.91 3.16 1.46
CA ILE A 111 -11.60 2.59 2.78
C ILE A 111 -10.15 2.89 3.15
N THR A 112 -9.19 2.65 2.26
CA THR A 112 -7.79 3.00 2.44
C THR A 112 -7.64 4.49 2.78
N ASN A 113 -8.29 5.39 2.02
CA ASN A 113 -8.25 6.83 2.29
C ASN A 113 -8.73 7.16 3.70
N LYS A 114 -9.79 6.50 4.16
CA LYS A 114 -10.34 6.66 5.51
C LYS A 114 -9.38 6.12 6.57
N LEU A 115 -8.76 4.96 6.34
CA LEU A 115 -7.82 4.33 7.28
C LEU A 115 -6.51 5.11 7.39
N LEU A 116 -5.91 5.48 6.26
CA LEU A 116 -4.69 6.28 6.24
C LEU A 116 -4.89 7.64 6.93
N LYS A 117 -6.05 8.28 6.77
CA LYS A 117 -6.38 9.52 7.48
C LYS A 117 -6.43 9.36 9.01
N LYS A 118 -6.70 8.16 9.55
CA LYS A 118 -6.69 7.93 11.01
C LYS A 118 -5.29 7.92 11.61
N ILE A 119 -4.32 7.42 10.85
CA ILE A 119 -2.90 7.33 11.26
C ILE A 119 -2.07 8.51 10.76
N ALA A 120 -2.71 9.43 10.03
CA ALA A 120 -2.13 10.61 9.45
C ALA A 120 -2.07 11.78 10.43
N HIS A 121 -0.90 12.37 10.57
CA HIS A 121 -0.74 13.72 11.12
C HIS A 121 -0.85 14.75 10.01
N LYS A 122 -1.52 15.86 10.32
CA LYS A 122 -1.72 16.97 9.37
C LYS A 122 -0.53 17.94 9.44
N GLY A 123 -0.15 18.46 8.28
CA GLY A 123 0.78 19.59 8.15
C GLY A 123 2.24 19.17 8.04
N VAL A 124 2.88 19.62 6.98
CA VAL A 124 4.32 19.54 6.74
C VAL A 124 4.85 20.93 6.41
N MET A 125 6.13 21.18 6.67
CA MET A 125 6.82 22.42 6.32
C MET A 125 8.00 22.12 5.40
N SER A 126 8.40 23.08 4.57
CA SER A 126 9.61 22.89 3.76
C SER A 126 10.83 22.74 4.66
N SER A 127 11.64 21.73 4.37
CA SER A 127 12.95 21.50 4.98
C SER A 127 13.94 22.65 4.80
N ALA A 128 13.76 23.49 3.78
CA ALA A 128 14.61 24.64 3.48
C ALA A 128 14.43 25.80 4.50
N GLY A 129 13.45 25.70 5.40
CA GLY A 129 13.16 26.74 6.40
C GLY A 129 12.31 27.88 5.84
N ASP A 130 11.93 27.82 4.56
CA ASP A 130 11.05 28.74 3.87
C ASP A 130 9.62 28.59 4.42
N GLY A 131 9.35 29.18 5.59
CA GLY A 131 8.05 29.13 6.29
C GLY A 131 6.86 29.73 5.53
N LYS A 132 7.00 30.05 4.24
CA LYS A 132 5.96 30.69 3.41
C LYS A 132 4.99 29.71 2.75
N HIS A 133 5.29 28.40 2.75
CA HIS A 133 4.38 27.37 2.20
C HIS A 133 4.10 26.26 3.22
N VAL A 134 3.50 26.67 4.35
CA VAL A 134 2.84 25.75 5.29
C VAL A 134 1.70 25.07 4.56
N ASN A 135 1.90 23.83 4.10
CA ASN A 135 0.88 23.14 3.35
C ASN A 135 0.09 22.23 4.29
N ASP A 136 -0.83 22.83 5.04
CA ASP A 136 -1.78 22.12 5.93
C ASP A 136 -2.67 21.10 5.18
N ARG A 137 -2.59 21.05 3.85
CA ARG A 137 -3.24 20.03 3.00
C ARG A 137 -2.46 18.71 2.93
N TYR A 138 -1.19 18.73 3.31
CA TYR A 138 -0.30 17.59 3.29
C TYR A 138 -0.28 16.94 4.66
N HIS A 139 0.11 15.68 4.67
CA HIS A 139 0.07 14.86 5.87
C HIS A 139 1.30 13.96 5.92
N TRP A 140 1.61 13.50 7.11
CA TRP A 140 2.72 12.60 7.40
C TRP A 140 2.28 11.53 8.40
N THR A 141 3.09 10.48 8.59
CA THR A 141 2.87 9.45 9.62
C THR A 141 4.18 9.16 10.33
N ASP A 142 4.11 8.59 11.54
CA ASP A 142 5.30 8.21 12.32
C ASP A 142 6.26 7.31 11.53
N GLY A 143 5.73 6.33 10.77
CA GLY A 143 6.55 5.47 9.91
C GLY A 143 7.22 6.20 8.73
N ALA A 144 6.59 7.26 8.18
CA ALA A 144 7.22 8.08 7.14
C ALA A 144 8.32 8.99 7.74
N LEU A 145 8.13 9.45 8.98
CA LEU A 145 9.12 10.23 9.71
C LEU A 145 10.36 9.41 10.06
N SER A 146 10.18 8.20 10.60
CA SER A 146 11.29 7.31 10.99
C SER A 146 12.15 6.85 9.81
N SER A 147 11.59 6.84 8.60
CA SER A 147 12.30 6.45 7.37
C SER A 147 13.02 7.59 6.65
N GLY A 148 12.93 8.82 7.14
CA GLY A 148 13.64 9.98 6.58
C GLY A 148 13.19 10.37 5.16
N LYS A 149 11.97 10.00 4.74
CA LYS A 149 11.47 10.23 3.38
C LYS A 149 10.75 11.56 3.20
N ASN A 150 10.74 12.03 1.95
CA ASN A 150 9.88 13.12 1.51
C ASN A 150 8.39 12.78 1.59
N TRP A 151 7.64 13.69 2.21
CA TRP A 151 6.22 13.58 2.51
C TRP A 151 5.42 14.28 1.41
N HIS A 152 4.73 13.49 0.58
CA HIS A 152 3.79 14.00 -0.43
C HIS A 152 2.45 13.28 -0.31
N LEU A 153 1.41 13.90 -0.89
CA LEU A 153 0.05 13.39 -1.05
C LEU A 153 -0.04 11.87 -0.95
N PHE A 154 -0.89 11.39 -0.03
CA PHE A 154 -1.09 9.98 0.37
C PHE A 154 -1.18 8.90 -0.72
N PHE A 155 -1.24 9.23 -2.01
CA PHE A 155 -1.63 8.32 -3.09
C PHE A 155 -0.75 8.31 -4.34
N ASN A 156 0.46 8.88 -4.33
CA ASN A 156 1.36 8.73 -5.47
C ASN A 156 2.62 7.92 -5.13
N THR A 157 2.97 7.08 -6.10
CA THR A 157 4.12 6.16 -6.15
C THR A 157 5.31 6.67 -5.35
N GLY A 158 5.74 5.91 -4.35
CA GLY A 158 6.94 6.19 -3.58
C GLY A 158 8.12 6.47 -4.51
N VAL A 159 8.72 7.65 -4.36
CA VAL A 159 9.87 8.08 -5.18
C VAL A 159 11.16 7.43 -4.64
N ARG A 160 12.12 7.21 -5.55
CA ARG A 160 13.37 6.45 -5.33
C ARG A 160 14.22 6.95 -4.15
N LYS A 161 14.80 6.03 -3.36
CA LYS A 161 15.68 6.34 -2.20
C LYS A 161 16.78 7.38 -2.49
N PRO A 162 17.55 7.31 -3.59
CA PRO A 162 18.61 8.29 -3.86
C PRO A 162 18.07 9.70 -4.17
N LEU A 163 16.87 9.80 -4.74
CA LEU A 163 16.22 11.06 -5.09
C LEU A 163 15.50 11.69 -3.88
N ASN A 164 15.30 10.93 -2.80
CA ASN A 164 14.76 11.40 -1.53
C ASN A 164 15.83 11.83 -0.51
N ALA A 165 17.11 11.84 -0.89
CA ALA A 165 18.18 12.33 -0.02
C ALA A 165 18.11 13.85 0.24
N SER A 166 17.36 14.59 -0.59
CA SER A 166 17.05 15.99 -0.32
C SER A 166 15.78 16.05 0.54
N PRO A 167 15.84 16.54 1.79
CA PRO A 167 14.63 16.81 2.54
C PRO A 167 13.93 17.92 1.77
N GLY A 168 12.68 17.74 1.37
CA GLY A 168 11.82 18.73 0.71
C GLY A 168 10.68 19.13 1.64
N TYR A 169 10.02 18.09 2.18
CA TYR A 169 9.11 18.07 3.34
C TYR A 169 9.84 18.08 4.71
N VAL A 170 9.20 18.37 5.85
CA VAL A 170 9.42 17.81 7.22
C VAL A 170 8.13 17.96 8.03
N PRO A 171 7.87 17.15 9.07
CA PRO A 171 6.73 17.36 9.96
C PRO A 171 6.72 18.79 10.49
N LYS A 172 5.55 19.43 10.43
CA LYS A 172 5.33 20.63 11.22
C LYS A 172 5.11 20.17 12.66
N LEU A 173 6.19 20.13 13.45
CA LEU A 173 6.07 19.92 14.89
C LEU A 173 5.24 21.09 15.43
N LEU A 174 4.01 20.81 15.86
CA LEU A 174 3.19 21.81 16.52
C LEU A 174 3.84 22.15 17.87
N PRO A 175 3.95 23.44 18.25
CA PRO A 175 4.25 23.81 19.62
C PRO A 175 3.13 23.35 20.58
#